data_AF-A0A8C9F9G3-F1
#
_entry.id   AF-A0A8C9F9G3-F1
#
_cell.length_a   1.000
_cell.length_b   1.000
_cell.length_c   1.000
_cell.angle_alpha   90.00
_cell.angle_beta   90.00
_cell.angle_gamma   90.00
#
_symmetry.space_group_name_H-M   'P 1'
#
loop_
_entity.id
_entity.type
_entity.pdbx_description
1 polymer ?
#
loop_
_entity_poly.entity_id
_entity_poly.type
_entity_poly.pdbx_seq_one_letter_code
_entity_poly.pdbx_strand_id
1 'polypeptide(L)'
;MPILLFLIDTSASMNQRTHLGTTYLDIAKGAVETFMKVPALPALCRGTFSRFSFQAGWKENHATFMNELKNLQAEGLTTLGQSLRTAFDLLNLNRLVTGIDNYGQVG
;
A
#
# COMPACT_ATOMS: atom_id res chain seq x y z
N MET A 1 12.13 -13.06 -1.06
CA MET A 1 11.47 -12.26 -0.01
C MET A 1 10.12 -11.80 -0.53
N PRO A 2 8.99 -12.13 0.13
CA PRO A 2 7.70 -11.56 -0.23
C PRO A 2 7.67 -10.07 0.16
N ILE A 3 7.04 -9.24 -0.68
CA ILE A 3 6.78 -7.82 -0.41
C ILE A 3 5.27 -7.66 -0.38
N LEU A 4 4.76 -6.94 0.62
CA LEU A 4 3.34 -6.64 0.75
C LEU A 4 3.12 -5.17 0.38
N LEU A 5 2.12 -4.90 -0.44
CA LEU A 5 1.74 -3.53 -0.83
C LEU A 5 0.28 -3.29 -0.42
N PHE A 6 0.00 -2.18 0.26
CA PHE A 6 -1.36 -1.76 0.57
C PHE A 6 -1.76 -0.60 -0.31
N LEU A 7 -2.69 -0.84 -1.22
CA LEU A 7 -3.30 0.22 -2.03
C LEU A 7 -4.68 0.54 -1.45
N ILE A 8 -4.79 1.68 -0.75
CA ILE A 8 -6.05 2.12 -0.16
C ILE A 8 -6.56 3.35 -0.91
N ASP A 9 -7.78 3.28 -1.45
CA ASP A 9 -8.44 4.47 -1.96
C ASP A 9 -8.69 5.44 -0.82
N THR A 10 -8.39 6.69 -1.08
CA THR A 10 -8.50 7.80 -0.14
C THR A 10 -9.24 8.95 -0.82
N SER A 11 -9.94 8.70 -1.92
CA SER A 11 -10.86 9.64 -2.56
C SER A 11 -11.88 10.21 -1.57
N ALA A 12 -12.47 11.37 -1.90
CA ALA A 12 -13.50 11.99 -1.07
C ALA A 12 -14.72 11.07 -0.83
N SER A 13 -15.00 10.13 -1.74
CA SER A 13 -16.04 9.09 -1.56
C SER A 13 -15.80 8.20 -0.35
N MET A 14 -14.56 8.08 0.13
CA MET A 14 -14.24 7.28 1.31
C MET A 14 -14.66 7.93 2.64
N ASN A 15 -15.19 9.16 2.62
CA ASN A 15 -15.84 9.80 3.77
C ASN A 15 -17.26 9.28 4.06
N GLN A 16 -17.84 8.47 3.16
CA GLN A 16 -19.13 7.84 3.40
C GLN A 16 -19.09 7.01 4.68
N ARG A 17 -20.15 7.12 5.48
CA ARG A 17 -20.25 6.44 6.78
C ARG A 17 -21.05 5.16 6.65
N THR A 18 -20.63 4.16 7.41
CA THR A 18 -21.45 2.97 7.66
C THR A 18 -22.55 3.25 8.66
N HIS A 19 -23.44 2.28 8.85
CA HIS A 19 -24.45 2.29 9.92
C HIS A 19 -23.86 2.42 11.33
N LEU A 20 -22.58 2.09 11.53
CA LEU A 20 -21.85 2.24 12.80
C LEU A 20 -21.24 3.64 12.98
N GLY A 21 -21.42 4.54 12.02
CA GLY A 21 -20.92 5.93 12.07
C GLY A 21 -19.45 6.11 11.67
N THR A 22 -18.71 5.02 11.41
CA THR A 22 -17.32 5.06 10.91
C THR A 22 -17.27 5.26 9.40
N THR A 23 -16.25 5.97 8.90
CA THR A 23 -16.07 6.16 7.46
C THR A 23 -15.52 4.89 6.80
N TYR A 24 -15.68 4.76 5.48
CA TYR A 24 -15.02 3.69 4.73
C TYR A 24 -13.49 3.74 4.84
N LEU A 25 -12.90 4.93 4.94
CA LEU A 25 -11.46 5.06 5.17
C LEU A 25 -11.05 4.52 6.56
N ASP A 26 -11.84 4.78 7.60
CA ASP A 26 -11.58 4.26 8.95
C ASP A 26 -11.61 2.72 8.96
N ILE A 27 -12.59 2.13 8.25
CA ILE A 27 -12.71 0.68 8.10
C ILE A 27 -11.50 0.11 7.36
N ALA A 28 -11.07 0.75 6.27
CA ALA A 28 -9.90 0.31 5.50
C ALA A 28 -8.61 0.38 6.34
N LYS A 29 -8.41 1.45 7.11
CA LYS A 29 -7.28 1.56 8.07
C LYS A 29 -7.32 0.41 9.08
N GLY A 30 -8.47 0.20 9.73
CA GLY A 30 -8.62 -0.87 10.72
C GLY A 30 -8.42 -2.28 10.15
N ALA A 31 -8.81 -2.51 8.88
CA ALA A 31 -8.53 -3.77 8.19
C ALA A 31 -7.03 -4.00 7.99
N VAL A 32 -6.28 -2.97 7.60
CA VAL A 32 -4.81 -3.05 7.48
C VAL A 32 -4.14 -3.29 8.83
N GLU A 33 -4.56 -2.59 9.89
CA GLU A 33 -4.02 -2.82 11.23
C GLU A 33 -4.27 -4.26 11.72
N THR A 34 -5.49 -4.76 11.50
CA THR A 34 -5.86 -6.14 11.83
C THR A 34 -5.03 -7.14 11.04
N PHE A 35 -4.88 -6.92 9.73
CA PHE A 35 -4.09 -7.77 8.85
C PHE A 35 -2.63 -7.85 9.30
N MET A 36 -2.02 -6.72 9.67
CA MET A 36 -0.63 -6.66 10.12
C MET A 36 -0.40 -7.36 11.47
N LYS A 37 -1.45 -7.60 12.26
CA LYS A 37 -1.38 -8.35 13.53
C LYS A 37 -1.51 -9.87 13.34
N VAL A 38 -1.81 -10.37 12.13
CA VAL A 38 -1.97 -11.80 11.86
C VAL A 38 -0.59 -12.50 11.94
N PRO A 39 -0.36 -13.42 12.89
CA PRO A 39 0.97 -14.01 13.14
C PRO A 39 1.55 -14.88 12.01
N ALA A 40 0.74 -15.24 11.02
CA ALA A 40 1.12 -16.15 9.94
C ALA A 40 1.78 -15.46 8.72
N LEU A 41 1.90 -14.13 8.74
CA LEU A 41 2.60 -13.40 7.67
C LEU A 41 4.11 -13.42 7.94
N PRO A 42 4.95 -13.81 6.95
CA PRO A 42 6.41 -13.73 7.10
C PRO A 42 6.81 -12.32 7.57
N ALA A 43 7.81 -12.24 8.46
CA ALA A 43 8.30 -11.03 9.15
C ALA A 43 8.84 -9.90 8.24
N LEU A 44 8.45 -9.88 6.97
CA LEU A 44 8.96 -9.01 5.93
C LEU A 44 7.84 -8.35 5.11
N CYS A 45 6.73 -8.01 5.74
CA CYS A 45 5.68 -7.21 5.11
C CYS A 45 6.07 -5.72 5.14
N ARG A 46 6.94 -5.30 4.23
CA ARG A 46 7.23 -3.87 3.99
C ARG A 46 6.09 -3.25 3.18
N GLY A 47 5.02 -2.86 3.86
CA GLY A 47 3.86 -2.18 3.27
C GLY A 47 4.25 -0.85 2.62
N THR A 48 4.03 -0.70 1.31
CA THR A 48 4.02 0.64 0.68
C THR A 48 2.60 1.10 0.42
N PHE A 49 2.33 2.34 0.85
CA PHE A 49 1.08 3.05 0.68
C PHE A 49 1.16 3.96 -0.56
N SER A 50 0.15 3.93 -1.43
CA SER A 50 0.06 4.84 -2.58
C SER A 50 -1.20 5.69 -2.50
N ARG A 51 -0.99 6.93 -2.05
CA ARG A 51 -1.77 8.09 -2.48
C ARG A 51 -0.83 8.98 -3.28
N PHE A 52 -0.87 8.80 -4.60
CA PHE A 52 -0.09 9.49 -5.64
C PHE A 52 1.44 9.51 -5.60
N SER A 53 2.12 9.46 -4.46
CA SER A 53 3.56 9.20 -4.40
C SER A 53 4.02 9.18 -2.95
N PHE A 54 4.27 7.97 -2.45
CA PHE A 54 5.10 7.67 -1.28
C PHE A 54 4.71 8.25 0.08
N GLN A 55 4.31 7.36 0.99
CA GLN A 55 4.44 7.63 2.43
C GLN A 55 5.18 6.52 3.20
N ALA A 56 5.38 5.32 2.63
CA ALA A 56 6.33 4.34 3.19
C ALA A 56 7.04 3.52 2.11
N GLY A 57 8.31 3.81 1.82
CA GLY A 57 9.10 3.14 0.77
C GLY A 57 9.82 1.87 1.20
N TRP A 58 10.62 1.30 0.29
CA TRP A 58 11.47 0.12 0.48
C TRP A 58 12.41 0.17 1.71
N LYS A 59 12.67 1.36 2.27
CA LYS A 59 13.57 1.60 3.41
C LYS A 59 12.87 2.01 4.71
N GLU A 60 11.54 2.16 4.69
CA GLU A 60 10.80 2.60 5.88
C GLU A 60 10.56 1.47 6.86
N ASN A 61 10.54 1.81 8.15
CA ASN A 61 10.27 0.86 9.22
C ASN A 61 8.75 0.74 9.48
N HIS A 62 8.37 -0.27 10.27
CA HIS A 62 6.97 -0.52 10.60
C HIS A 62 6.30 0.68 11.30
N ALA A 63 7.02 1.41 12.14
CA ALA A 63 6.48 2.57 12.86
C ALA A 63 6.12 3.72 11.92
N THR A 64 6.98 4.03 10.94
CA THR A 64 6.69 5.01 9.89
C THR A 64 5.44 4.60 9.13
N PHE A 65 5.35 3.33 8.70
CA PHE A 65 4.16 2.83 7.99
C PHE A 65 2.86 3.01 8.80
N MET A 66 2.87 2.66 10.08
CA MET A 66 1.70 2.80 10.94
C MET A 66 1.33 4.26 11.20
N ASN A 67 2.31 5.16 11.30
CA ASN A 67 2.08 6.60 11.41
C ASN A 67 1.38 7.14 10.15
N GLU A 68 1.87 6.78 8.97
CA GLU A 68 1.27 7.24 7.73
C GLU A 68 -0.13 6.68 7.50
N LEU A 69 -0.35 5.41 7.80
CA LEU A 69 -1.68 4.78 7.77
C LEU A 69 -2.68 5.55 8.65
N LYS A 70 -2.27 5.95 9.86
CA LYS A 70 -3.12 6.70 10.78
C LYS A 70 -3.50 8.07 10.22
N ASN A 71 -2.56 8.75 9.55
CA ASN A 71 -2.71 10.14 9.12
C ASN A 71 -3.44 10.33 7.78
N LEU A 72 -3.79 9.26 7.05
CA LEU A 72 -4.51 9.37 5.78
C LEU A 72 -5.81 10.15 5.91
N GLN A 73 -6.10 10.97 4.91
CA GLN A 73 -7.34 11.74 4.80
C GLN A 73 -8.10 11.33 3.54
N ALA A 74 -9.43 11.35 3.62
CA ALA A 74 -10.30 11.10 2.48
C ALA A 74 -10.63 12.43 1.78
N GLU A 75 -10.05 12.66 0.61
CA GLU A 75 -10.20 13.90 -0.18
C GLU A 75 -9.90 13.62 -1.67
N GLY A 76 -10.18 14.56 -2.58
CA GLY A 76 -9.87 14.41 -4.01
C GLY A 76 -10.71 13.33 -4.73
N LEU A 77 -10.26 12.96 -5.94
CA LEU A 77 -10.96 12.03 -6.83
C LEU A 77 -10.33 10.64 -6.82
N THR A 78 -11.15 9.61 -7.08
CA THR A 78 -10.66 8.25 -7.33
C THR A 78 -9.88 8.20 -8.62
N THR A 79 -8.69 7.60 -8.57
CA THR A 79 -7.72 7.57 -9.67
C THR A 79 -7.02 6.22 -9.73
N LEU A 80 -7.84 5.17 -9.82
CA LEU A 80 -7.40 3.78 -9.72
C LEU A 80 -6.31 3.42 -10.74
N GLY A 81 -6.50 3.79 -12.02
CA GLY A 81 -5.54 3.43 -13.08
C GLY A 81 -4.14 4.00 -12.84
N GLN A 82 -4.05 5.29 -12.48
CA GLN A 82 -2.78 5.94 -12.19
C GLN A 82 -2.15 5.37 -10.91
N SER A 83 -2.96 5.10 -9.89
CA SER A 83 -2.48 4.54 -8.61
C SER A 83 -1.94 3.11 -8.79
N LEU A 84 -2.59 2.27 -9.60
CA LEU A 84 -2.11 0.94 -9.96
C LEU A 84 -0.81 1.00 -10.76
N ARG A 85 -0.72 1.91 -11.74
CA ARG A 85 0.51 2.11 -12.51
C ARG A 85 1.69 2.45 -11.60
N THR A 86 1.53 3.44 -10.73
CA THR A 86 2.58 3.84 -9.77
C THR A 86 2.95 2.70 -8.82
N ALA A 87 1.97 1.91 -8.35
CA ALA A 87 2.22 0.74 -7.52
C ALA A 87 3.07 -0.32 -8.24
N PHE A 88 2.75 -0.63 -9.50
CA PHE A 88 3.54 -1.59 -10.28
C PHE A 88 4.93 -1.07 -10.63
N ASP A 89 5.05 0.21 -11.03
CA ASP A 89 6.35 0.85 -11.28
C ASP A 89 7.25 0.73 -10.05
N LEU A 90 6.70 1.00 -8.86
CA LEU A 90 7.41 0.87 -7.59
C LEU A 90 7.88 -0.56 -7.31
N LEU A 91 7.01 -1.56 -7.47
CA LEU A 91 7.34 -2.96 -7.25
C LEU A 91 8.43 -3.45 -8.21
N ASN A 92 8.45 -2.90 -9.43
CA ASN A 92 9.38 -3.28 -10.48
C ASN A 92 10.76 -2.61 -10.39
N LEU A 93 10.92 -1.53 -9.60
CA LEU A 93 12.20 -0.80 -9.46
C LEU A 93 13.39 -1.73 -9.15
N ASN A 94 13.19 -2.70 -8.25
CA ASN A 94 14.26 -3.60 -7.84
C ASN A 94 14.36 -4.85 -8.74
N ARG A 95 13.36 -5.17 -9.57
CA ARG A 95 13.36 -6.41 -10.37
C ARG A 95 14.39 -6.40 -11.50
N LEU A 96 14.52 -5.25 -12.18
CA LEU A 96 15.51 -5.08 -13.27
C LEU A 96 16.95 -5.07 -12.74
N VAL A 97 17.17 -4.45 -11.58
CA VAL A 97 18.53 -4.33 -10.99
C VAL A 97 18.99 -5.65 -10.36
N THR A 98 18.07 -6.45 -9.83
CA THR A 98 18.40 -7.72 -9.15
C THR A 98 18.42 -8.93 -10.08
N GLY A 99 18.19 -8.75 -11.39
CA GLY A 99 18.22 -9.83 -12.39
C GLY A 99 17.09 -10.85 -12.22
N ILE A 100 15.96 -10.44 -11.63
CA ILE A 100 14.78 -11.31 -11.47
C ILE A 100 14.12 -11.55 -12.83
N ASP A 101 14.11 -10.55 -13.70
CA ASP A 101 13.55 -10.65 -15.05
C ASP A 101 14.69 -10.68 -16.09
N ASN A 102 15.12 -11.87 -16.48
CA ASN A 102 16.15 -12.06 -17.50
C ASN A 102 15.52 -12.18 -18.89
N TYR A 103 15.27 -11.04 -19.53
CA TYR A 103 14.79 -11.02 -20.91
C TYR A 103 15.94 -11.39 -21.86
N GLY A 104 15.73 -12.42 -22.70
CA GLY A 104 16.69 -12.82 -23.73
C GLY A 104 17.82 -13.74 -23.27
N GLN A 105 17.72 -14.34 -22.07
CA GLN A 105 18.62 -15.42 -21.68
C GLN A 105 18.28 -16.67 -22.51
N VAL A 106 19.07 -16.92 -23.55
CA VAL A 106 19.05 -18.18 -24.29
C VAL A 106 19.88 -19.17 -23.46
N GLY A 107 19.26 -20.25 -23.01
CA GLY A 107 19.93 -21.31 -22.25
C GLY A 107 21.01 -22.02 -23.05
#